data_AF-A0A933PJB9-F1
#
_entry.id   AF-A0A933PJB9-F1
#
_cell.length_a   1.000
_cell.length_b   1.000
_cell.length_c   1.000
_cell.angle_alpha   90.00
_cell.angle_beta   90.00
_cell.angle_gamma   90.00
#
_symmetry.space_group_name_H-M   'P 1'
#
loop_
_entity.id
_entity.type
_entity.pdbx_description
1 polymer ?
#
loop_
_entity_poly.entity_id
_entity_poly.type
_entity_poly.pdbx_seq_one_letter_code
_entity_poly.pdbx_strand_id
1 'polypeptide(L)'
;MIVSSAAPRPSRLFAVLAALALAWLGLIAWRYLGFAGYFDHGEVNVAFRAWRMVQGLPLYLLPEAPDYLLTVYGPTVYLANGAMLGLLGGSIAASKVAGIAAAFLAVLAFGLHVRGRFGAAWIGYGLLLFLGLQMMAAPFPYWSRADPLSILAVTLGLAAGARLAEPDRPWWAAPLAIGLCCGVAMNVKIHAFLYFFPLLIRFAARRWLWAWPLAGLAALLALLAPFTLAAFPLGPYVAGVLKVVSVRGIETKLLLNSLQHILPLMAPLPLMLLALWRGRVARADALYVGALILAILVGLYPASVAGSSWYQLIPFLPLAVDATLRMLASLGLAPRRRDAVAWGVALLVIGLALVPQRRGLRYITERSWMGEAAAEIETVMAAHPGRPIEMGFGKDVAERYRVTFLKPMLAYAGHPVTFDGWSDMEADFIGRPPSAARLERLQDCATPLWLIPAGEEPFAMPSVFSGRDFLAPYRAVFRARYERRQGGQYFDLWECRPVG
;
A
#
# COMPACT_ATOMS: atom_id res chain seq x y z
N MET A 1 33.54 -16.52 13.78
CA MET A 1 33.68 -17.95 14.08
C MET A 1 32.76 -18.72 13.13
N ILE A 2 33.32 -19.27 12.04
CA ILE A 2 32.57 -20.01 11.02
C ILE A 2 32.55 -21.47 11.48
N VAL A 3 31.44 -21.91 12.07
CA VAL A 3 31.23 -23.34 12.33
C VAL A 3 31.01 -24.00 10.98
N SER A 4 32.01 -24.76 10.52
CA SER A 4 31.94 -25.64 9.37
C SER A 4 31.04 -26.85 9.69
N SER A 5 29.73 -26.62 9.77
CA SER A 5 28.73 -27.69 9.68
C SER A 5 28.42 -27.91 8.20
N ALA A 6 28.55 -29.15 7.71
CA ALA A 6 28.20 -29.53 6.34
C ALA A 6 26.93 -28.81 5.87
N ALA A 7 27.01 -28.13 4.71
CA ALA A 7 25.92 -27.35 4.19
C ALA A 7 24.66 -28.23 4.10
N PRO A 8 23.53 -27.80 4.68
CA PRO A 8 22.27 -28.51 4.53
C PRO A 8 22.02 -28.80 3.05
N ARG A 9 21.71 -30.05 2.69
CA ARG A 9 21.09 -30.28 1.39
C ARG A 9 19.71 -29.61 1.45
N PRO A 10 19.39 -28.63 0.58
CA PRO A 10 18.05 -28.07 0.55
C PRO A 10 17.06 -29.20 0.34
N SER A 11 15.96 -29.21 1.10
CA SER A 11 14.81 -30.00 0.70
C SER A 11 14.37 -29.45 -0.67
N ARG A 12 14.56 -30.26 -1.73
CA ARG A 12 14.13 -29.89 -3.10
C ARG A 12 12.66 -29.47 -3.11
N LEU A 13 11.88 -30.04 -2.20
CA LEU A 13 10.46 -29.75 -2.03
C LEU A 13 10.18 -28.30 -1.60
N PHE A 14 10.98 -27.68 -0.70
CA PHE A 14 10.79 -26.26 -0.38
C PHE A 14 11.04 -25.35 -1.58
N ALA A 15 12.04 -25.67 -2.41
CA ALA A 15 12.30 -24.92 -3.64
C ALA A 15 11.14 -25.05 -4.64
N VAL A 16 10.60 -26.26 -4.82
CA VAL A 16 9.41 -26.49 -5.66
C VAL A 16 8.21 -25.71 -5.14
N LEU A 17 7.91 -25.76 -3.84
CA LEU A 17 6.79 -25.02 -3.27
C LEU A 17 6.97 -23.50 -3.36
N ALA A 18 8.19 -22.98 -3.17
CA ALA A 18 8.47 -21.56 -3.37
C ALA A 18 8.27 -21.15 -4.84
N ALA A 19 8.67 -22.00 -5.79
CA ALA A 19 8.42 -21.77 -7.22
C ALA A 19 6.92 -21.79 -7.56
N LEU A 20 6.15 -22.72 -6.96
CA LEU A 20 4.70 -22.77 -7.11
C LEU A 20 4.01 -21.54 -6.51
N ALA A 21 4.44 -21.09 -5.32
CA ALA A 21 3.93 -19.87 -4.70
C ALA A 21 4.25 -18.62 -5.55
N LEU A 22 5.44 -18.57 -6.15
CA LEU A 22 5.82 -17.50 -7.07
C LEU A 22 4.99 -17.53 -8.36
N ALA A 23 4.79 -18.71 -8.94
CA ALA A 23 3.93 -18.89 -10.11
C ALA A 23 2.47 -18.48 -9.80
N TRP A 24 1.99 -18.78 -8.60
CA TRP A 24 0.67 -18.37 -8.15
C TRP A 24 0.54 -16.85 -7.98
N LEU A 25 1.56 -16.19 -7.39
CA LEU A 25 1.63 -14.72 -7.37
C LEU A 25 1.59 -14.15 -8.80
N GLY A 26 2.31 -14.76 -9.74
CA GLY A 26 2.26 -14.44 -11.18
C GLY A 26 0.87 -14.55 -11.78
N LEU A 27 0.18 -15.66 -11.53
CA LEU A 27 -1.18 -15.87 -12.01
C LEU A 27 -2.15 -14.80 -11.48
N ILE A 28 -2.08 -14.46 -10.19
CA ILE A 28 -2.97 -13.47 -9.61
C ILE A 28 -2.64 -12.06 -10.06
N ALA A 29 -1.35 -11.71 -10.15
CA ALA A 29 -0.93 -10.44 -10.72
C ALA A 29 -1.44 -10.28 -12.16
N TRP A 30 -1.34 -11.34 -12.98
CA TRP A 30 -1.89 -11.36 -14.33
C TRP A 30 -3.42 -11.17 -14.35
N ARG A 31 -4.16 -11.91 -13.50
CA ARG A 31 -5.62 -11.77 -13.37
C ARG A 31 -6.02 -10.37 -12.92
N TYR A 32 -5.28 -9.76 -12.00
CA TYR A 32 -5.55 -8.42 -11.50
C TYR A 32 -5.18 -7.33 -12.51
N LEU A 33 -4.13 -7.50 -13.32
CA LEU A 33 -3.83 -6.62 -14.44
C LEU A 33 -4.98 -6.59 -15.45
N GLY A 34 -5.53 -7.76 -15.79
CA GLY A 34 -6.68 -7.88 -16.71
C GLY A 34 -8.04 -7.52 -16.09
N PHE A 35 -8.12 -7.30 -14.78
CA PHE A 35 -9.36 -6.88 -14.12
C PHE A 35 -9.64 -5.41 -14.43
N ALA A 36 -10.84 -5.10 -14.92
CA ALA A 36 -11.21 -3.74 -15.33
C ALA A 36 -11.36 -2.74 -14.17
N GLY A 37 -11.37 -3.18 -12.91
CA GLY A 37 -11.50 -2.29 -11.74
C GLY A 37 -10.39 -2.45 -10.71
N TYR A 38 -10.70 -2.09 -9.48
CA TYR A 38 -9.78 -2.06 -8.34
C TYR A 38 -10.33 -2.87 -7.15
N PHE A 39 -9.47 -3.31 -6.23
CA PHE A 39 -9.94 -3.97 -5.01
C PHE A 39 -10.49 -2.97 -3.98
N ASP A 40 -10.03 -1.72 -4.06
CA ASP A 40 -10.26 -0.69 -3.04
C ASP A 40 -10.23 0.71 -3.65
N HIS A 41 -11.01 1.65 -3.10
CA HIS A 41 -11.08 3.04 -3.57
C HIS A 41 -9.75 3.81 -3.40
N GLY A 42 -8.88 3.38 -2.48
CA GLY A 42 -7.55 3.95 -2.32
C GLY A 42 -6.65 3.72 -3.54
N GLU A 43 -6.83 2.61 -4.25
CA GLU A 43 -6.15 2.33 -5.53
C GLU A 43 -6.59 3.34 -6.59
N VAL A 44 -7.90 3.59 -6.67
CA VAL A 44 -8.53 4.57 -7.56
C VAL A 44 -7.94 5.95 -7.34
N ASN A 45 -7.86 6.37 -6.06
CA ASN A 45 -7.32 7.64 -5.63
C ASN A 45 -5.84 7.82 -5.99
N VAL A 46 -5.02 6.78 -5.80
CA VAL A 46 -3.62 6.81 -6.22
C VAL A 46 -3.50 6.93 -7.74
N ALA A 47 -4.29 6.14 -8.48
CA ALA A 47 -4.22 6.04 -9.93
C ALA A 47 -4.50 7.38 -10.63
N PHE A 48 -5.65 8.02 -10.37
CA PHE A 48 -5.97 9.28 -11.06
C PHE A 48 -5.08 10.44 -10.60
N ARG A 49 -4.65 10.48 -9.33
CA ARG A 49 -3.76 11.55 -8.85
C ARG A 49 -2.35 11.42 -9.40
N ALA A 50 -1.83 10.19 -9.50
CA ALA A 50 -0.57 9.93 -10.16
C ALA A 50 -0.61 10.35 -11.64
N TRP A 51 -1.75 10.15 -12.31
CA TRP A 51 -1.94 10.65 -13.67
C TRP A 51 -1.97 12.17 -13.77
N ARG A 52 -2.69 12.85 -12.85
CA ARG A 52 -2.69 14.32 -12.79
C ARG A 52 -1.27 14.88 -12.60
N MET A 53 -0.46 14.22 -11.78
CA MET A 53 0.96 14.56 -11.62
C MET A 53 1.74 14.38 -12.94
N VAL A 54 1.50 13.30 -13.69
CA VAL A 54 2.10 13.10 -15.03
C VAL A 54 1.70 14.24 -16.00
N GLN A 55 0.48 14.77 -15.86
CA GLN A 55 0.00 15.93 -16.61
C GLN A 55 0.55 17.29 -16.11
N GLY A 56 1.48 17.28 -15.15
CA GLY A 56 2.10 18.49 -14.61
C GLY A 56 1.26 19.24 -13.56
N LEU A 57 0.15 18.65 -13.09
CA LEU A 57 -0.69 19.27 -12.07
C LEU A 57 -0.12 19.00 -10.66
N PRO A 58 -0.24 19.97 -9.73
CA PRO A 58 0.15 19.77 -8.34
C PRO A 58 -0.75 18.74 -7.67
N LEU A 59 -0.15 17.86 -6.89
CA LEU A 59 -0.85 16.77 -6.21
C LEU A 59 -1.41 17.19 -4.85
N TYR A 60 -0.66 18.03 -4.13
CA TYR A 60 -1.10 18.61 -2.86
C TYR A 60 -1.60 20.03 -3.09
N LEU A 61 -2.88 20.24 -2.81
CA LEU A 61 -3.55 21.51 -2.98
C LEU A 61 -3.95 22.08 -1.63
N LEU A 62 -4.14 23.40 -1.61
CA LEU A 62 -4.78 24.04 -0.48
C LEU A 62 -6.28 23.67 -0.42
N PRO A 63 -6.86 23.57 0.79
CA PRO A 63 -8.25 23.15 0.99
C PRO A 63 -9.31 23.95 0.24
N GLU A 64 -9.01 25.22 -0.05
CA GLU A 64 -9.88 26.16 -0.73
C GLU A 64 -9.92 25.90 -2.24
N ALA A 65 -8.96 25.15 -2.79
CA ALA A 65 -8.93 24.83 -4.20
C ALA A 65 -10.11 23.92 -4.58
N PRO A 66 -10.76 24.13 -5.74
CA PRO A 66 -11.87 23.28 -6.19
C PRO A 66 -11.47 21.81 -6.36
N ASP A 67 -10.20 21.58 -6.68
CA ASP A 67 -9.63 20.27 -6.96
C ASP A 67 -8.98 19.63 -5.72
N TYR A 68 -9.18 20.22 -4.53
CA TYR A 68 -8.55 19.76 -3.29
C TYR A 68 -9.00 18.36 -2.88
N LEU A 69 -8.15 17.36 -3.04
CA LEU A 69 -8.46 16.01 -2.59
C LEU A 69 -7.52 15.63 -1.45
N LEU A 70 -8.07 15.33 -0.28
CA LEU A 70 -7.29 14.99 0.91
C LEU A 70 -6.55 13.66 0.72
N THR A 71 -5.27 13.61 1.09
CA THR A 71 -4.48 12.37 1.12
C THR A 71 -3.42 12.47 2.21
N VAL A 72 -3.02 11.31 2.73
CA VAL A 72 -1.92 11.18 3.70
C VAL A 72 -0.69 10.50 3.11
N TYR A 73 -0.75 10.04 1.85
CA TYR A 73 0.41 9.45 1.18
C TYR A 73 1.42 10.50 0.76
N GLY A 74 2.69 10.16 0.93
CA GLY A 74 3.77 10.99 0.43
C GLY A 74 4.03 10.80 -1.07
N PRO A 75 4.90 11.65 -1.65
CA PRO A 75 5.17 11.69 -3.09
C PRO A 75 5.55 10.38 -3.75
N THR A 76 6.28 9.49 -3.07
CA THR A 76 6.87 8.28 -3.66
C THR A 76 5.81 7.33 -4.21
N VAL A 77 4.63 7.27 -3.56
CA VAL A 77 3.49 6.47 -4.07
C VAL A 77 3.08 6.96 -5.45
N TYR A 78 2.97 8.27 -5.63
CA TYR A 78 2.52 8.89 -6.87
C TYR A 78 3.62 8.90 -7.93
N LEU A 79 4.87 9.07 -7.55
CA LEU A 79 6.02 8.95 -8.46
C LEU A 79 6.12 7.54 -9.06
N ALA A 80 5.99 6.50 -8.24
CA ALA A 80 6.09 5.12 -8.73
C ALA A 80 4.93 4.76 -9.67
N ASN A 81 3.69 5.09 -9.31
CA ASN A 81 2.53 4.83 -10.15
C ASN A 81 2.52 5.73 -11.40
N GLY A 82 2.88 7.01 -11.24
CA GLY A 82 2.95 7.98 -12.32
C GLY A 82 4.04 7.65 -13.34
N ALA A 83 5.19 7.10 -12.91
CA ALA A 83 6.20 6.62 -13.83
C ALA A 83 5.66 5.52 -14.76
N MET A 84 4.92 4.54 -14.23
CA MET A 84 4.33 3.47 -15.04
C MET A 84 3.23 4.01 -15.96
N LEU A 85 2.38 4.91 -15.46
CA LEU A 85 1.33 5.55 -16.26
C LEU A 85 1.92 6.44 -17.38
N GLY A 86 3.00 7.17 -17.11
CA GLY A 86 3.69 7.99 -18.11
C GLY A 86 4.38 7.15 -19.19
N LEU A 87 4.93 5.98 -18.83
CA LEU A 87 5.60 5.08 -19.76
C LEU A 87 4.63 4.23 -20.60
N LEU A 88 3.52 3.78 -20.02
CA LEU A 88 2.59 2.84 -20.64
C LEU A 88 1.27 3.48 -21.11
N GLY A 89 1.08 4.77 -20.82
CA GLY A 89 -0.16 5.49 -21.06
C GLY A 89 -1.17 5.37 -19.91
N GLY A 90 -2.13 6.31 -19.87
CA GLY A 90 -3.20 6.34 -18.88
C GLY A 90 -4.19 5.19 -19.08
N SER A 91 -4.06 4.13 -18.28
CA SER A 91 -5.00 3.01 -18.27
C SER A 91 -5.09 2.36 -16.89
N ILE A 92 -6.19 1.63 -16.63
CA ILE A 92 -6.36 0.90 -15.38
C ILE A 92 -5.27 -0.17 -15.22
N ALA A 93 -4.92 -0.89 -16.28
CA ALA A 93 -3.85 -1.89 -16.24
C ALA A 93 -2.49 -1.25 -15.91
N ALA A 94 -2.11 -0.16 -16.60
CA ALA A 94 -0.85 0.54 -16.36
C ALA A 94 -0.71 1.03 -14.91
N SER A 95 -1.80 1.51 -14.31
CA SER A 95 -1.81 1.98 -12.92
C SER A 95 -1.47 0.90 -11.88
N LYS A 96 -1.61 -0.38 -12.22
CA LYS A 96 -1.35 -1.52 -11.32
C LYS A 96 0.10 -2.02 -11.40
N VAL A 97 0.80 -1.68 -12.47
CA VAL A 97 2.14 -2.20 -12.77
C VAL A 97 3.14 -1.86 -11.67
N ALA A 98 3.09 -0.66 -11.10
CA ALA A 98 4.04 -0.24 -10.06
C ALA A 98 3.95 -1.11 -8.79
N GLY A 99 2.72 -1.38 -8.32
CA GLY A 99 2.49 -2.23 -7.16
C GLY A 99 2.93 -3.68 -7.40
N ILE A 100 2.60 -4.22 -8.57
CA ILE A 100 2.98 -5.58 -8.97
C ILE A 100 4.51 -5.70 -9.12
N ALA A 101 5.15 -4.76 -9.82
CA ALA A 101 6.59 -4.74 -9.99
C ALA A 101 7.30 -4.65 -8.63
N ALA A 102 6.80 -3.83 -7.71
CA ALA A 102 7.34 -3.75 -6.36
C ALA A 102 7.26 -5.08 -5.60
N ALA A 103 6.15 -5.82 -5.74
CA ALA A 103 5.99 -7.15 -5.15
C ALA A 103 7.06 -8.13 -5.66
N PHE A 104 7.24 -8.21 -6.99
CA PHE A 104 8.23 -9.10 -7.60
C PHE A 104 9.68 -8.70 -7.28
N LEU A 105 9.98 -7.41 -7.30
CA LEU A 105 11.29 -6.90 -6.93
C LEU A 105 11.60 -7.18 -5.45
N ALA A 106 10.60 -7.11 -4.57
CA ALA A 106 10.78 -7.49 -3.17
C ALA A 106 11.09 -8.99 -3.04
N VAL A 107 10.39 -9.87 -3.77
CA VAL A 107 10.68 -11.31 -3.78
C VAL A 107 12.11 -11.58 -4.28
N LEU A 108 12.52 -10.94 -5.36
CA LEU A 108 13.88 -11.07 -5.90
C LEU A 108 14.93 -10.59 -4.90
N ALA A 109 14.77 -9.38 -4.36
CA ALA A 109 15.69 -8.80 -3.38
C ALA A 109 15.80 -9.67 -2.12
N PHE A 110 14.67 -10.19 -1.63
CA PHE A 110 14.65 -11.10 -0.49
C PHE A 110 15.32 -12.44 -0.79
N GLY A 111 15.10 -13.02 -1.97
CA GLY A 111 15.76 -14.25 -2.40
C GLY A 111 17.29 -14.09 -2.48
N LEU A 112 17.77 -12.97 -3.02
CA LEU A 112 19.19 -12.62 -3.05
C LEU A 112 19.77 -12.42 -1.65
N HIS A 113 19.03 -11.75 -0.76
CA HIS A 113 19.39 -11.61 0.65
C HIS A 113 19.55 -12.97 1.33
N VAL A 114 18.54 -13.85 1.19
CA VAL A 114 18.58 -15.18 1.81
C VAL A 114 19.76 -15.99 1.28
N ARG A 115 20.00 -15.97 -0.04
CA ARG A 115 21.15 -16.63 -0.66
C ARG A 115 22.47 -16.14 -0.09
N GLY A 116 22.67 -14.82 -0.03
CA GLY A 116 23.92 -14.22 0.46
C GLY A 116 24.15 -14.48 1.95
N ARG A 117 23.08 -14.38 2.75
CA ARG A 117 23.18 -14.42 4.22
C ARG A 117 23.21 -15.83 4.81
N PHE A 118 22.39 -16.74 4.27
CA PHE A 118 22.19 -18.09 4.82
C PHE A 118 22.68 -19.20 3.88
N GLY A 119 22.95 -18.87 2.61
CA GLY A 119 23.38 -19.82 1.58
C GLY A 119 22.23 -20.34 0.73
N ALA A 120 22.56 -20.96 -0.41
CA ALA A 120 21.58 -21.42 -1.41
C ALA A 120 20.56 -22.43 -0.85
N ALA A 121 20.95 -23.22 0.15
CA ALA A 121 20.08 -24.21 0.77
C ALA A 121 18.84 -23.62 1.47
N TRP A 122 18.90 -22.35 1.86
CA TRP A 122 17.83 -21.67 2.59
C TRP A 122 16.87 -20.90 1.69
N ILE A 123 17.19 -20.73 0.40
CA ILE A 123 16.39 -19.92 -0.54
C ILE A 123 14.95 -20.43 -0.58
N GLY A 124 14.75 -21.74 -0.79
CA GLY A 124 13.40 -22.32 -0.87
C GLY A 124 12.58 -22.06 0.39
N TYR A 125 13.20 -22.23 1.57
CA TYR A 125 12.51 -21.99 2.84
C TYR A 125 12.19 -20.51 3.05
N GLY A 126 13.18 -19.63 2.88
CA GLY A 126 13.00 -18.19 3.04
C GLY A 126 11.97 -17.61 2.07
N LEU A 127 12.05 -17.99 0.79
CA LEU A 127 11.08 -17.53 -0.22
C LEU A 127 9.69 -18.07 0.03
N LEU A 128 9.53 -19.34 0.43
CA LEU A 128 8.21 -19.89 0.73
C LEU A 128 7.54 -19.15 1.89
N LEU A 129 8.27 -18.86 2.97
CA LEU A 129 7.74 -18.07 4.08
C LEU A 129 7.38 -16.65 3.64
N PHE A 130 8.28 -15.99 2.90
CA PHE A 130 8.06 -14.61 2.46
C PHE A 130 6.86 -14.49 1.51
N LEU A 131 6.80 -15.35 0.48
CA LEU A 131 5.68 -15.41 -0.46
C LEU A 131 4.38 -15.79 0.24
N GLY A 132 4.40 -16.79 1.11
CA GLY A 132 3.22 -17.24 1.81
C GLY A 132 2.63 -16.14 2.72
N LEU A 133 3.47 -15.36 3.41
CA LEU A 133 2.98 -14.24 4.22
C LEU A 133 2.51 -13.07 3.36
N GLN A 134 3.13 -12.80 2.21
CA GLN A 134 2.57 -11.85 1.24
C GLN A 134 1.19 -12.32 0.76
N MET A 135 1.04 -13.61 0.45
CA MET A 135 -0.23 -14.16 0.00
C MET A 135 -1.31 -14.13 1.09
N MET A 136 -0.95 -14.31 2.36
CA MET A 136 -1.84 -14.09 3.50
C MET A 136 -2.35 -12.65 3.58
N ALA A 137 -1.54 -11.69 3.13
CA ALA A 137 -1.90 -10.27 3.09
C ALA A 137 -2.56 -9.81 1.79
N ALA A 138 -2.92 -10.70 0.88
CA ALA A 138 -3.53 -10.28 -0.38
C ALA A 138 -4.84 -9.48 -0.17
N PRO A 139 -5.07 -8.43 -0.99
CA PRO A 139 -4.27 -8.01 -2.16
C PRO A 139 -3.12 -7.04 -1.85
N PHE A 140 -2.88 -6.72 -0.58
CA PHE A 140 -2.05 -5.59 -0.17
C PHE A 140 -0.60 -5.60 -0.70
N PRO A 141 0.06 -6.76 -0.86
CA PRO A 141 1.43 -6.77 -1.36
C PRO A 141 1.60 -6.49 -2.86
N TYR A 142 0.52 -6.43 -3.65
CA TYR A 142 0.63 -6.21 -5.10
C TYR A 142 -0.38 -5.20 -5.69
N TRP A 143 -1.24 -4.59 -4.88
CA TRP A 143 -2.18 -3.56 -5.34
C TRP A 143 -1.51 -2.19 -5.66
N SER A 144 -2.20 -1.26 -6.33
CA SER A 144 -1.67 0.08 -6.68
C SER A 144 -1.70 1.10 -5.52
N ARG A 145 -1.31 0.69 -4.31
CA ARG A 145 -1.21 1.56 -3.13
C ARG A 145 0.22 1.57 -2.56
N ALA A 146 0.36 2.16 -1.38
CA ALA A 146 1.62 2.36 -0.67
C ALA A 146 2.30 1.07 -0.17
N ASP A 147 1.55 0.00 0.08
CA ASP A 147 2.05 -1.15 0.83
C ASP A 147 3.11 -1.99 0.09
N PRO A 148 2.96 -2.30 -1.22
CA PRO A 148 4.00 -3.00 -1.97
C PRO A 148 5.32 -2.22 -2.00
N LEU A 149 5.24 -0.90 -2.16
CA LEU A 149 6.41 -0.01 -2.16
C LEU A 149 7.09 0.01 -0.78
N SER A 150 6.31 -0.02 0.30
CA SER A 150 6.83 -0.12 1.65
C SER A 150 7.53 -1.46 1.90
N ILE A 151 6.92 -2.57 1.46
CA ILE A 151 7.55 -3.91 1.53
C ILE A 151 8.86 -3.92 0.74
N LEU A 152 8.87 -3.38 -0.48
CA LEU A 152 10.07 -3.29 -1.31
C LEU A 152 11.16 -2.48 -0.60
N ALA A 153 10.84 -1.28 -0.11
CA ALA A 153 11.82 -0.41 0.54
C ALA A 153 12.44 -1.07 1.77
N VAL A 154 11.64 -1.72 2.62
CA VAL A 154 12.14 -2.45 3.80
C VAL A 154 12.98 -3.65 3.37
N THR A 155 12.57 -4.37 2.32
CA THR A 155 13.32 -5.52 1.80
C THR A 155 14.67 -5.11 1.22
N LEU A 156 14.71 -4.00 0.47
CA LEU A 156 15.95 -3.42 -0.06
C LEU A 156 16.84 -2.92 1.09
N GLY A 157 16.29 -2.25 2.09
CA GLY A 157 17.02 -1.83 3.29
C GLY A 157 17.63 -3.00 4.05
N LEU A 158 16.89 -4.09 4.21
CA LEU A 158 17.38 -5.34 4.81
C LEU A 158 18.50 -5.95 3.97
N ALA A 159 18.28 -6.16 2.67
CA ALA A 159 19.22 -6.82 1.77
C ALA A 159 20.52 -6.02 1.60
N ALA A 160 20.39 -4.73 1.29
CA ALA A 160 21.53 -3.82 1.13
C ALA A 160 22.25 -3.61 2.46
N GLY A 161 21.52 -3.37 3.55
CA GLY A 161 22.11 -3.19 4.88
C GLY A 161 22.88 -4.42 5.36
N ALA A 162 22.39 -5.63 5.07
CA ALA A 162 23.10 -6.86 5.41
C ALA A 162 24.39 -7.04 4.60
N ARG A 163 24.35 -6.81 3.28
CA ARG A 163 25.50 -6.97 2.38
C ARG A 163 26.56 -5.89 2.56
N LEU A 164 26.14 -4.64 2.74
CA LEU A 164 27.04 -3.49 2.91
C LEU A 164 27.62 -3.39 4.33
N ALA A 165 27.18 -4.25 5.26
CA ALA A 165 27.74 -4.36 6.61
C ALA A 165 28.84 -5.43 6.72
N GLU A 166 29.26 -6.03 5.59
CA GLU A 166 30.40 -6.96 5.54
C GLU A 166 31.72 -6.24 5.89
N PRO A 167 32.70 -6.92 6.51
CA PRO A 167 33.91 -6.28 7.03
C PRO A 167 34.80 -5.59 5.97
N ASP A 168 34.71 -6.04 4.72
CA ASP A 168 35.41 -5.50 3.54
C ASP A 168 34.76 -4.24 2.98
N ARG A 169 33.57 -3.85 3.49
CA ARG A 169 32.83 -2.69 3.01
C ARG A 169 33.08 -1.46 3.88
N PRO A 170 33.02 -0.25 3.29
CA PRO A 170 33.11 0.98 4.05
C PRO A 170 32.03 1.03 5.15
N TRP A 171 32.42 1.43 6.35
CA TRP A 171 31.53 1.43 7.53
C TRP A 171 30.24 2.26 7.33
N TRP A 172 30.30 3.25 6.45
CA TRP A 172 29.20 4.18 6.14
C TRP A 172 28.19 3.61 5.13
N ALA A 173 28.53 2.56 4.37
CA ALA A 173 27.70 2.09 3.26
C ALA A 173 26.36 1.50 3.72
N ALA A 174 26.38 0.66 4.76
CA ALA A 174 25.17 0.10 5.34
C ALA A 174 24.22 1.16 5.95
N PRO A 175 24.66 2.06 6.86
CA PRO A 175 23.77 3.08 7.41
C PRO A 175 23.24 4.04 6.34
N LEU A 176 24.04 4.38 5.33
CA LEU A 176 23.57 5.17 4.18
C LEU A 176 22.44 4.46 3.44
N ALA A 177 22.61 3.18 3.07
CA ALA A 177 21.59 2.42 2.36
C ALA A 177 20.31 2.22 3.19
N ILE A 178 20.44 1.91 4.48
CA ILE A 178 19.29 1.80 5.40
C ILE A 178 18.57 3.14 5.50
N GLY A 179 19.30 4.25 5.64
CA GLY A 179 18.76 5.59 5.71
C GLY A 179 18.00 5.99 4.45
N LEU A 180 18.60 5.80 3.26
CA LEU A 180 17.94 6.09 1.98
C LEU A 180 16.63 5.31 1.83
N CYS A 181 16.64 3.99 2.08
CA CYS A 181 15.43 3.17 2.03
C CYS A 181 14.38 3.61 3.07
N CYS A 182 14.82 4.02 4.26
CA CYS A 182 13.96 4.54 5.31
C CYS A 182 13.28 5.85 4.89
N GLY A 183 14.03 6.80 4.33
CA GLY A 183 13.49 8.06 3.82
C GLY A 183 12.50 7.86 2.67
N VAL A 184 12.81 6.97 1.72
CA VAL A 184 11.89 6.57 0.65
C VAL A 184 10.61 5.97 1.23
N ALA A 185 10.72 5.08 2.22
CA ALA A 185 9.55 4.48 2.88
C ALA A 185 8.74 5.52 3.68
N MET A 186 9.39 6.47 4.35
CA MET A 186 8.71 7.58 5.04
C MET A 186 7.97 8.47 4.04
N ASN A 187 8.53 8.65 2.84
CA ASN A 187 7.89 9.35 1.73
C ASN A 187 6.78 8.52 1.06
N VAL A 188 6.62 7.25 1.41
CA VAL A 188 5.42 6.46 1.12
C VAL A 188 4.37 6.65 2.22
N LYS A 189 4.78 6.46 3.49
CA LYS A 189 3.98 6.68 4.70
C LYS A 189 4.87 7.22 5.81
N ILE A 190 4.51 8.36 6.41
CA ILE A 190 5.39 9.06 7.37
C ILE A 190 5.86 8.19 8.54
N HIS A 191 5.04 7.26 9.03
CA HIS A 191 5.37 6.37 10.15
C HIS A 191 6.27 5.18 9.76
N ALA A 192 6.66 5.05 8.48
CA ALA A 192 7.44 3.92 7.99
C ALA A 192 8.86 3.83 8.57
N PHE A 193 9.35 4.86 9.27
CA PHE A 193 10.59 4.78 10.03
C PHE A 193 10.59 3.63 11.05
N LEU A 194 9.42 3.26 11.58
CA LEU A 194 9.26 2.13 12.50
C LEU A 194 9.75 0.81 11.88
N TYR A 195 9.56 0.64 10.58
CA TYR A 195 10.00 -0.57 9.89
C TYR A 195 11.51 -0.71 9.83
N PHE A 196 12.27 0.38 9.96
CA PHE A 196 13.73 0.36 9.87
C PHE A 196 14.41 0.34 11.25
N PHE A 197 13.64 0.59 12.32
CA PHE A 197 14.14 0.57 13.70
C PHE A 197 14.89 -0.73 14.06
N PRO A 198 14.41 -1.94 13.71
CA PRO A 198 15.13 -3.18 14.01
C PRO A 198 16.49 -3.25 13.32
N LEU A 199 16.57 -2.83 12.04
CA LEU A 199 17.80 -2.82 11.25
C LEU A 199 18.84 -1.88 11.87
N LEU A 200 18.42 -0.69 12.31
CA LEU A 200 19.28 0.30 12.96
C LEU A 200 19.80 -0.20 14.30
N ILE A 201 18.95 -0.77 15.15
CA ILE A 201 19.36 -1.34 16.46
C ILE A 201 20.39 -2.46 16.27
N ARG A 202 20.16 -3.34 15.29
CA ARG A 202 21.10 -4.42 14.97
C ARG A 202 22.47 -3.88 14.56
N PHE A 203 22.51 -2.83 13.72
CA PHE A 203 23.75 -2.22 13.28
C PHE A 203 24.45 -1.47 14.42
N ALA A 204 23.69 -0.72 15.21
CA ALA A 204 24.15 0.02 16.37
C ALA A 204 24.78 -0.87 17.43
N ALA A 205 24.28 -2.09 17.61
CA ALA A 205 24.86 -3.09 18.51
C ALA A 205 26.33 -3.44 18.18
N ARG A 206 26.83 -3.05 16.99
CA ARG A 206 28.22 -3.23 16.57
C ARG A 206 29.00 -1.91 16.49
N ARG A 207 28.39 -0.80 16.05
CA ARG A 207 29.07 0.49 15.79
C ARG A 207 28.13 1.70 15.99
N TRP A 208 27.96 2.15 17.23
CA TRP A 208 26.85 3.04 17.62
C TRP A 208 27.03 4.55 17.32
N LEU A 209 28.21 5.15 17.49
CA LEU A 209 28.33 6.63 17.54
C LEU A 209 28.15 7.36 16.20
N TRP A 210 28.50 6.74 15.06
CA TRP A 210 28.53 7.44 13.76
C TRP A 210 27.48 6.97 12.76
N ALA A 211 26.84 5.83 13.02
CA ALA A 211 25.90 5.21 12.10
C ALA A 211 24.54 5.92 12.07
N TRP A 212 24.05 6.37 13.23
CA TRP A 212 22.73 7.00 13.36
C TRP A 212 22.65 8.36 12.70
N PRO A 213 23.61 9.29 12.89
CA PRO A 213 23.54 10.58 12.23
C PRO A 213 23.54 10.45 10.71
N LEU A 214 24.37 9.55 10.16
CA LEU A 214 24.43 9.32 8.72
C LEU A 214 23.13 8.70 8.18
N ALA A 215 22.60 7.65 8.83
CA ALA A 215 21.34 7.06 8.43
C ALA A 215 20.17 8.06 8.52
N GLY A 216 20.15 8.87 9.58
CA GLY A 216 19.15 9.93 9.78
C GLY A 216 19.23 11.02 8.72
N LEU A 217 20.43 11.51 8.41
CA LEU A 217 20.64 12.48 7.34
C LEU A 217 20.23 11.92 5.97
N ALA A 218 20.65 10.69 5.65
CA ALA A 218 20.27 10.03 4.42
C ALA A 218 18.76 9.83 4.30
N ALA A 219 18.09 9.46 5.40
CA ALA A 219 16.65 9.34 5.45
C ALA A 219 15.96 10.70 5.25
N LEU A 220 16.45 11.76 5.88
CA LEU A 220 15.91 13.11 5.72
C LEU A 220 16.06 13.60 4.27
N LEU A 221 17.23 13.41 3.66
CA LEU A 221 17.47 13.78 2.26
C LEU A 221 16.55 13.01 1.32
N ALA A 222 16.42 11.69 1.48
CA ALA A 222 15.53 10.87 0.65
C ALA A 222 14.05 11.21 0.88
N LEU A 223 13.66 11.54 2.11
CA LEU A 223 12.30 11.99 2.44
C LEU A 223 11.98 13.33 1.79
N LEU A 224 12.90 14.28 1.81
CA LEU A 224 12.67 15.64 1.33
C LEU A 224 12.87 15.79 -0.18
N ALA A 225 13.67 14.93 -0.81
CA ALA A 225 14.02 15.06 -2.22
C ALA A 225 12.81 15.21 -3.16
N PRO A 226 11.72 14.41 -3.05
CA PRO A 226 10.57 14.57 -3.93
C PRO A 226 9.84 15.92 -3.80
N PHE A 227 9.92 16.57 -2.64
CA PHE A 227 9.27 17.87 -2.41
C PHE A 227 9.99 19.05 -3.08
N THR A 228 11.14 18.79 -3.74
CA THR A 228 11.79 19.77 -4.62
C THR A 228 11.09 19.90 -5.97
N LEU A 229 10.20 18.96 -6.32
CA LEU A 229 9.41 19.00 -7.55
C LEU A 229 8.16 19.85 -7.34
N ALA A 230 7.83 20.69 -8.33
CA ALA A 230 6.66 21.58 -8.29
C ALA A 230 5.33 20.83 -8.08
N ALA A 231 5.25 19.56 -8.50
CA ALA A 231 4.08 18.72 -8.29
C ALA A 231 3.80 18.39 -6.81
N PHE A 232 4.79 18.55 -5.91
CA PHE A 232 4.72 18.16 -4.52
C PHE A 232 5.05 19.32 -3.57
N PRO A 233 4.16 20.32 -3.43
CA PRO A 233 4.39 21.40 -2.49
C PRO A 233 4.35 20.88 -1.04
N LEU A 234 5.44 21.07 -0.29
CA LEU A 234 5.61 20.54 1.07
C LEU A 234 4.60 21.11 2.08
N GLY A 235 4.31 22.42 1.99
CA GLY A 235 3.41 23.11 2.93
C GLY A 235 2.01 22.48 3.00
N PRO A 236 1.27 22.40 1.87
CA PRO A 236 -0.03 21.75 1.82
C PRO A 236 -0.01 20.29 2.29
N TYR A 237 1.04 19.53 1.95
CA TYR A 237 1.20 18.15 2.40
C TYR A 237 1.29 18.04 3.93
N VAL A 238 2.22 18.79 4.54
CA VAL A 238 2.43 18.77 6.00
C VAL A 238 1.17 19.24 6.73
N ALA A 239 0.53 20.32 6.25
CA ALA A 239 -0.71 20.81 6.83
C ALA A 239 -1.84 19.77 6.79
N GLY A 240 -1.98 19.05 5.66
CA GLY A 240 -2.94 17.96 5.50
C GLY A 240 -2.69 16.80 6.47
N VAL A 241 -1.44 16.31 6.52
CA VAL A 241 -1.06 15.19 7.39
C VAL A 241 -1.25 15.54 8.87
N LEU A 242 -0.78 16.72 9.30
CA LEU A 242 -0.93 17.17 10.69
C LEU A 242 -2.41 17.25 11.10
N LYS A 243 -3.25 17.79 10.22
CA LYS A 243 -4.69 17.88 10.49
C LYS A 243 -5.33 16.51 10.64
N VAL A 244 -4.99 15.55 9.77
CA VAL A 244 -5.53 14.17 9.85
C VAL A 244 -5.06 13.45 11.11
N VAL A 245 -3.77 13.56 11.45
CA VAL A 245 -3.22 12.90 12.65
C VAL A 245 -3.81 13.50 13.93
N SER A 246 -4.05 14.82 13.96
CA SER A 246 -4.53 15.52 15.17
C SER A 246 -5.91 15.09 15.68
N VAL A 247 -6.74 14.45 14.85
CA VAL A 247 -8.10 14.06 15.21
C VAL A 247 -8.31 12.54 15.30
N ARG A 248 -7.31 11.73 14.91
CA ARG A 248 -7.47 10.27 14.85
C ARG A 248 -7.11 9.61 16.19
N GLY A 249 -8.12 9.01 16.81
CA GLY A 249 -7.98 8.11 17.95
C GLY A 249 -7.81 6.65 17.56
N ILE A 250 -7.53 5.82 18.56
CA ILE A 250 -7.51 4.35 18.42
C ILE A 250 -8.95 3.84 18.36
N GLU A 251 -9.27 3.07 17.32
CA GLU A 251 -10.51 2.31 17.22
C GLU A 251 -10.31 0.88 17.74
N THR A 252 -11.04 0.50 18.79
CA THR A 252 -10.90 -0.82 19.43
C THR A 252 -11.12 -1.97 18.45
N LYS A 253 -12.08 -1.86 17.51
CA LYS A 253 -12.34 -2.90 16.51
C LYS A 253 -11.14 -3.12 15.59
N LEU A 254 -10.49 -2.05 15.13
CA LEU A 254 -9.31 -2.11 14.29
C LEU A 254 -8.09 -2.61 15.07
N LEU A 255 -7.97 -2.26 16.35
CA LEU A 255 -6.93 -2.79 17.23
C LEU A 255 -7.07 -4.31 17.41
N LEU A 256 -8.27 -4.79 17.74
CA LEU A 256 -8.55 -6.22 17.88
C LEU A 256 -8.28 -6.97 16.57
N ASN A 257 -8.72 -6.42 15.44
CA ASN A 257 -8.42 -6.97 14.12
C ASN A 257 -6.90 -7.03 13.88
N SER A 258 -6.16 -5.97 14.21
CA SER A 258 -4.70 -5.93 14.06
C SER A 258 -4.01 -6.98 14.93
N LEU A 259 -4.42 -7.13 16.20
CA LEU A 259 -3.90 -8.13 17.13
C LEU A 259 -4.11 -9.58 16.63
N GLN A 260 -5.20 -9.86 15.92
CA GLN A 260 -5.42 -11.18 15.32
C GLN A 260 -4.41 -11.48 14.20
N HIS A 261 -3.96 -10.45 13.48
CA HIS A 261 -3.09 -10.60 12.31
C HIS A 261 -1.59 -10.45 12.64
N ILE A 262 -1.20 -10.05 13.85
CA ILE A 262 0.23 -9.93 14.22
C ILE A 262 0.91 -11.27 14.50
N LEU A 263 0.16 -12.34 14.77
CA LEU A 263 0.73 -13.63 15.21
C LEU A 263 1.84 -14.16 14.28
N PRO A 264 1.67 -14.15 12.94
CA PRO A 264 2.74 -14.58 12.04
C PRO A 264 3.97 -13.66 12.08
N LEU A 265 3.78 -12.36 12.35
CA LEU A 265 4.87 -11.39 12.52
C LEU A 265 5.63 -11.60 13.85
N MET A 266 4.96 -12.17 14.85
CA MET A 266 5.52 -12.50 16.18
C MET A 266 6.26 -13.85 16.21
N ALA A 267 6.24 -14.64 15.11
CA ALA A 267 6.90 -15.95 15.04
C ALA A 267 8.38 -15.97 15.50
N PRO A 268 9.21 -14.92 15.30
CA PRO A 268 10.57 -14.89 15.83
C PRO A 268 10.69 -14.93 17.35
N LEU A 269 9.67 -14.44 18.09
CA LEU A 269 9.72 -14.31 19.55
C LEU A 269 9.86 -15.67 20.27
N PRO A 270 8.97 -16.66 20.09
CA PRO A 270 9.13 -17.97 20.75
C PRO A 270 10.43 -18.67 20.35
N LEU A 271 10.89 -18.50 19.10
CA LEU A 271 12.17 -19.04 18.65
C LEU A 271 13.36 -18.37 19.33
N MET A 272 13.30 -17.05 19.54
CA MET A 272 14.30 -16.30 20.30
C MET A 272 14.33 -16.75 21.77
N LEU A 273 13.17 -16.89 22.42
CA LEU A 273 13.10 -17.36 23.81
C LEU A 273 13.72 -18.76 23.96
N LEU A 274 13.45 -19.66 23.02
CA LEU A 274 14.06 -20.98 22.98
C LEU A 274 15.59 -20.91 22.74
N ALA A 275 16.05 -20.02 21.86
CA ALA A 275 17.47 -19.83 21.58
C ALA A 275 18.22 -19.20 22.76
N LEU A 276 17.59 -18.26 23.47
CA LEU A 276 18.09 -17.67 24.73
C LEU A 276 18.22 -18.73 25.82
N TRP A 277 17.16 -19.53 26.03
CA TRP A 277 17.17 -20.62 27.01
C TRP A 277 18.31 -21.62 26.77
N ARG A 278 18.69 -21.84 25.50
CA ARG A 278 19.82 -22.71 25.11
C ARG A 278 21.18 -22.00 25.09
N GLY A 279 21.25 -20.70 25.37
CA GLY A 279 22.49 -19.92 25.30
C GLY A 279 23.09 -19.80 23.88
N ARG A 280 22.25 -19.89 22.83
CA ARG A 280 22.72 -19.95 21.42
C ARG A 280 22.46 -18.70 20.59
N VAL A 281 21.97 -17.62 21.19
CA VAL A 281 21.65 -16.39 20.46
C VAL A 281 22.73 -15.32 20.65
N ALA A 282 23.15 -14.69 19.56
CA ALA A 282 24.03 -13.54 19.64
C ALA A 282 23.25 -12.31 20.15
N ARG A 283 23.88 -11.48 20.99
CA ARG A 283 23.27 -10.23 21.53
C ARG A 283 22.65 -9.36 20.43
N ALA A 284 23.35 -9.18 19.31
CA ALA A 284 22.84 -8.40 18.19
C ALA A 284 21.59 -9.00 17.52
N ASP A 285 21.46 -10.33 17.51
CA ASP A 285 20.26 -11.00 16.98
C ASP A 285 19.09 -10.90 17.96
N ALA A 286 19.35 -11.01 19.28
CA ALA A 286 18.33 -10.80 20.31
C ALA A 286 17.80 -9.35 20.32
N LEU A 287 18.70 -8.36 20.24
CA LEU A 287 18.32 -6.94 20.13
C LEU A 287 17.53 -6.67 18.85
N TYR A 288 17.89 -7.29 17.73
CA TYR A 288 17.15 -7.18 16.47
C TYR A 288 15.71 -7.68 16.60
N VAL A 289 15.52 -8.88 17.18
CA VAL A 289 14.18 -9.43 17.41
C VAL A 289 13.40 -8.58 18.41
N GLY A 290 14.00 -8.20 19.55
CA GLY A 290 13.35 -7.34 20.53
C GLY A 290 12.89 -6.01 19.94
N ALA A 291 13.73 -5.36 19.12
CA ALA A 291 13.38 -4.14 18.41
C ALA A 291 12.27 -4.35 17.37
N LEU A 292 12.25 -5.50 16.69
CA LEU A 292 11.16 -5.88 15.78
C LEU A 292 9.82 -6.00 16.51
N ILE A 293 9.79 -6.72 17.64
CA ILE A 293 8.57 -6.87 18.45
C ILE A 293 8.10 -5.50 18.94
N LEU A 294 8.99 -4.67 19.49
CA LEU A 294 8.65 -3.33 19.93
C LEU A 294 8.11 -2.46 18.78
N ALA A 295 8.74 -2.49 17.61
CA ALA A 295 8.29 -1.72 16.45
C ALA A 295 6.91 -2.17 15.95
N ILE A 296 6.61 -3.47 15.98
CA ILE A 296 5.28 -3.99 15.63
C ILE A 296 4.24 -3.55 16.67
N LEU A 297 4.57 -3.60 17.96
CA LEU A 297 3.66 -3.12 19.02
C LEU A 297 3.37 -1.63 18.89
N VAL A 298 4.38 -0.80 18.63
CA VAL A 298 4.19 0.64 18.33
C VAL A 298 3.40 0.83 17.03
N GLY A 299 3.66 -0.02 16.03
CA GLY A 299 2.93 -0.06 14.76
C GLY A 299 1.44 -0.40 14.90
N LEU A 300 0.99 -0.92 16.04
CA LEU A 300 -0.43 -1.12 16.30
C LEU A 300 -1.20 0.20 16.30
N TYR A 301 -0.59 1.32 16.70
CA TYR A 301 -1.26 2.63 16.66
C TYR A 301 -1.72 3.00 15.24
N PRO A 302 -0.83 3.14 14.23
CA PRO A 302 -1.29 3.47 12.87
C PRO A 302 -2.16 2.37 12.24
N ALA A 303 -2.05 1.10 12.68
CA ALA A 303 -2.94 0.03 12.23
C ALA A 303 -4.37 0.12 12.81
N SER A 304 -4.56 0.87 13.89
CA SER A 304 -5.81 0.93 14.66
C SER A 304 -6.57 2.25 14.53
N VAL A 305 -6.14 3.15 13.66
CA VAL A 305 -6.86 4.42 13.41
C VAL A 305 -7.89 4.25 12.30
N ALA A 306 -8.99 5.01 12.36
CA ALA A 306 -10.03 5.09 11.33
C ALA A 306 -9.41 5.15 9.93
N GLY A 307 -9.99 4.45 8.94
CA GLY A 307 -9.47 4.45 7.55
C GLY A 307 -8.16 3.68 7.34
N SER A 308 -7.66 3.02 8.38
CA SER A 308 -6.47 2.15 8.35
C SER A 308 -6.85 0.70 8.68
N SER A 309 -5.86 -0.21 8.74
CA SER A 309 -6.05 -1.55 9.29
C SER A 309 -4.71 -2.25 9.55
N TRP A 310 -4.78 -3.53 9.89
CA TRP A 310 -3.64 -4.42 10.12
C TRP A 310 -2.63 -4.44 8.96
N TYR A 311 -3.05 -4.09 7.74
CA TYR A 311 -2.16 -4.01 6.58
C TYR A 311 -1.01 -3.00 6.78
N GLN A 312 -1.11 -2.04 7.71
CA GLN A 312 0.01 -1.18 8.08
C GLN A 312 1.21 -1.93 8.67
N LEU A 313 1.03 -3.20 9.07
CA LEU A 313 2.07 -4.03 9.67
C LEU A 313 2.78 -4.93 8.64
N ILE A 314 2.25 -5.05 7.42
CA ILE A 314 2.84 -5.95 6.41
C ILE A 314 4.25 -5.52 5.94
N PRO A 315 4.68 -4.25 6.04
CA PRO A 315 6.08 -3.93 5.74
C PRO A 315 7.08 -4.56 6.73
N PHE A 316 6.65 -5.09 7.87
CA PHE A 316 7.49 -5.89 8.77
C PHE A 316 7.74 -7.32 8.26
N LEU A 317 7.00 -7.80 7.26
CA LEU A 317 7.14 -9.15 6.70
C LEU A 317 8.58 -9.58 6.39
N PRO A 318 9.39 -8.84 5.60
CA PRO A 318 10.76 -9.25 5.31
C PRO A 318 11.62 -9.38 6.58
N LEU A 319 11.39 -8.53 7.58
CA LEU A 319 12.13 -8.55 8.85
C LEU A 319 11.71 -9.73 9.73
N ALA A 320 10.41 -10.02 9.81
CA ALA A 320 9.89 -11.17 10.55
C ALA A 320 10.39 -12.50 9.97
N VAL A 321 10.44 -12.62 8.63
CA VAL A 321 10.98 -13.81 7.98
C VAL A 321 12.49 -13.90 8.24
N ASP A 322 13.27 -12.84 8.02
CA ASP A 322 14.71 -12.83 8.30
C ASP A 322 15.04 -13.17 9.76
N ALA A 323 14.30 -12.59 10.71
CA ALA A 323 14.43 -12.90 12.13
C ALA A 323 14.13 -14.37 12.43
N THR A 324 13.07 -14.93 11.84
CA THR A 324 12.72 -16.36 11.95
C THR A 324 13.85 -17.24 11.43
N LEU A 325 14.42 -16.93 10.26
CA LEU A 325 15.55 -17.66 9.69
C LEU A 325 16.79 -17.61 10.60
N ARG A 326 17.10 -16.44 11.17
CA ARG A 326 18.22 -16.28 12.12
C ARG A 326 18.03 -17.14 13.37
N MET A 327 16.85 -17.10 13.97
CA MET A 327 16.59 -17.88 15.18
C MET A 327 16.65 -19.37 14.90
N LEU A 328 16.07 -19.84 13.80
CA LEU A 328 16.16 -21.25 13.39
C LEU A 328 17.60 -21.70 13.13
N ALA A 329 18.41 -20.87 12.47
CA ALA A 329 19.83 -21.15 12.26
C ALA A 329 20.60 -21.20 13.60
N SER A 330 20.30 -20.30 14.53
CA SER A 330 20.97 -20.23 15.85
C SER A 330 20.68 -21.44 16.74
N LEU A 331 19.52 -22.09 16.58
CA LEU A 331 19.14 -23.23 17.42
C LEU A 331 20.04 -24.46 17.22
N GLY A 332 20.83 -24.53 16.13
CA GLY A 332 21.75 -25.65 15.86
C GLY A 332 21.02 -27.00 15.80
N LEU A 333 19.79 -27.02 15.29
CA LEU A 333 18.98 -28.24 15.18
C LEU A 333 19.59 -29.19 14.15
N ALA A 334 19.51 -30.49 14.43
CA ALA A 334 19.79 -31.52 13.43
C ALA A 334 18.90 -31.31 12.19
N PRO A 335 19.39 -31.60 10.96
CA PRO A 335 18.69 -31.29 9.72
C PRO A 335 17.22 -31.73 9.70
N ARG A 336 16.92 -32.98 10.12
CA ARG A 336 15.55 -33.51 10.18
C ARG A 336 14.62 -32.70 11.08
N ARG A 337 15.08 -32.28 12.27
CA ARG A 337 14.27 -31.49 13.21
C ARG A 337 14.05 -30.08 12.70
N ARG A 338 15.08 -29.47 12.10
CA ARG A 338 14.94 -28.15 11.46
C ARG A 338 13.93 -28.22 10.33
N ASP A 339 13.99 -29.24 9.48
CA ASP A 339 13.08 -29.40 8.37
C ASP A 339 11.64 -29.62 8.87
N ALA A 340 11.44 -30.40 9.94
CA ALA A 340 10.13 -30.56 10.55
C ALA A 340 9.54 -29.24 11.08
N VAL A 341 10.35 -28.42 11.76
CA VAL A 341 9.92 -27.09 12.23
C VAL A 341 9.62 -26.17 11.02
N ALA A 342 10.50 -26.17 10.02
CA ALA A 342 10.31 -25.41 8.79
C ALA A 342 9.01 -25.81 8.06
N TRP A 343 8.69 -27.11 8.02
CA TRP A 343 7.43 -27.61 7.48
C TRP A 343 6.22 -27.14 8.27
N GLY A 344 6.27 -27.20 9.61
CA GLY A 344 5.21 -26.68 10.47
C GLY A 344 4.90 -25.21 10.20
N VAL A 345 5.94 -24.37 10.12
CA VAL A 345 5.77 -22.94 9.81
C VAL A 345 5.27 -22.74 8.37
N ALA A 346 5.82 -23.45 7.39
CA ALA A 346 5.40 -23.32 6.00
C ALA A 346 3.94 -23.71 5.79
N LEU A 347 3.49 -24.83 6.36
CA LEU A 347 2.10 -25.29 6.28
C LEU A 347 1.14 -24.30 6.94
N LEU A 348 1.51 -23.74 8.10
CA LEU A 348 0.73 -22.69 8.76
C LEU A 348 0.55 -21.48 7.83
N VAL A 349 1.64 -20.96 7.28
CA VAL A 349 1.60 -19.78 6.40
C VAL A 349 0.79 -20.06 5.13
N ILE A 350 0.97 -21.23 4.50
CA ILE A 350 0.17 -21.62 3.33
C ILE A 350 -1.31 -21.71 3.70
N GLY A 351 -1.64 -22.35 4.82
CA GLY A 351 -3.02 -22.48 5.30
C GLY A 351 -3.68 -21.12 5.53
N LEU A 352 -2.97 -20.17 6.16
CA LEU A 352 -3.43 -18.80 6.36
C LEU A 352 -3.60 -18.03 5.04
N ALA A 353 -2.79 -18.34 4.03
CA ALA A 353 -2.89 -17.71 2.72
C ALA A 353 -4.10 -18.18 1.90
N LEU A 354 -4.59 -19.41 2.07
CA LEU A 354 -5.66 -19.96 1.22
C LEU A 354 -6.93 -19.09 1.17
N VAL A 355 -7.36 -18.58 2.32
CA VAL A 355 -8.63 -17.84 2.43
C VAL A 355 -8.57 -16.47 1.72
N PRO A 356 -7.59 -15.58 2.00
CA PRO A 356 -7.42 -14.33 1.26
C PRO A 356 -7.29 -14.53 -0.25
N GLN A 357 -6.54 -15.56 -0.68
CA GLN A 357 -6.32 -15.85 -2.09
C GLN A 357 -7.61 -16.26 -2.80
N ARG A 358 -8.40 -17.14 -2.18
CA ARG A 358 -9.74 -17.52 -2.70
C ARG A 358 -10.68 -16.32 -2.76
N ARG A 359 -10.68 -15.44 -1.74
CA ARG A 359 -11.50 -14.22 -1.74
C ARG A 359 -11.09 -13.27 -2.85
N GLY A 360 -9.80 -13.06 -3.08
CA GLY A 360 -9.29 -12.17 -4.15
C GLY A 360 -9.67 -12.66 -5.54
N LEU A 361 -9.49 -13.95 -5.84
CA LEU A 361 -9.90 -14.53 -7.11
C LEU A 361 -11.41 -14.47 -7.33
N ARG A 362 -12.18 -14.77 -6.28
CA ARG A 362 -13.64 -14.66 -6.31
C ARG A 362 -14.06 -13.21 -6.57
N TYR A 363 -13.43 -12.24 -5.91
CA TYR A 363 -13.72 -10.82 -6.10
C TYR A 363 -13.54 -10.39 -7.57
N ILE A 364 -12.42 -10.77 -8.21
CA ILE A 364 -12.18 -10.47 -9.63
C ILE A 364 -13.24 -11.14 -10.52
N THR A 365 -13.58 -12.39 -10.23
CA THR A 365 -14.50 -13.19 -11.07
C THR A 365 -15.94 -12.67 -10.98
N GLU A 366 -16.45 -12.47 -9.76
CA GLU A 366 -17.81 -11.97 -9.50
C GLU A 366 -18.02 -10.53 -9.99
N ARG A 367 -16.93 -9.78 -10.23
CA ARG A 367 -16.96 -8.38 -10.69
C ARG A 367 -16.47 -8.21 -12.13
N SER A 368 -16.50 -9.27 -12.92
CA SER A 368 -16.22 -9.21 -14.36
C SER A 368 -17.11 -8.22 -15.11
N TRP A 369 -18.31 -7.93 -14.60
CA TRP A 369 -19.22 -6.88 -15.08
C TRP A 369 -18.58 -5.47 -15.12
N MET A 370 -17.50 -5.22 -14.38
CA MET A 370 -16.77 -3.94 -14.46
C MET A 370 -16.21 -3.67 -15.86
N GLY A 371 -15.99 -4.72 -16.68
CA GLY A 371 -15.63 -4.54 -18.09
C GLY A 371 -16.75 -3.93 -18.92
N GLU A 372 -18.00 -4.32 -18.67
CA GLU A 372 -19.17 -3.74 -19.33
C GLU A 372 -19.41 -2.30 -18.86
N ALA A 373 -19.27 -2.03 -17.55
CA ALA A 373 -19.36 -0.69 -17.01
C ALA A 373 -18.26 0.25 -17.58
N ALA A 374 -17.06 -0.28 -17.82
CA ALA A 374 -15.99 0.46 -18.48
C ALA A 374 -16.34 0.80 -19.94
N ALA A 375 -16.90 -0.14 -20.68
CA ALA A 375 -17.37 0.08 -22.05
C ALA A 375 -18.52 1.11 -22.12
N GLU A 376 -19.40 1.15 -21.12
CA GLU A 376 -20.45 2.17 -21.00
C GLU A 376 -19.83 3.58 -20.87
N ILE A 377 -18.79 3.75 -20.04
CA ILE A 377 -18.07 5.04 -19.91
C ILE A 377 -17.44 5.46 -21.24
N GLU A 378 -16.79 4.53 -21.94
CA GLU A 378 -16.19 4.79 -23.25
C GLU A 378 -17.24 5.23 -24.28
N THR A 379 -18.41 4.59 -24.27
CA THR A 379 -19.53 4.97 -25.13
C THR A 379 -20.02 6.39 -24.83
N VAL A 380 -20.15 6.76 -23.55
CA VAL A 380 -20.56 8.12 -23.17
C VAL A 380 -19.50 9.15 -23.57
N MET A 381 -18.21 8.87 -23.37
CA MET A 381 -17.13 9.77 -23.80
C MET A 381 -17.14 9.96 -25.31
N ALA A 382 -17.35 8.90 -26.08
CA ALA A 382 -17.43 8.95 -27.54
C ALA A 382 -18.66 9.73 -28.05
N ALA A 383 -19.79 9.65 -27.33
CA ALA A 383 -21.01 10.38 -27.66
C ALA A 383 -20.94 11.88 -27.34
N HIS A 384 -19.99 12.30 -26.49
CA HIS A 384 -19.86 13.69 -26.03
C HIS A 384 -18.42 14.22 -26.18
N PRO A 385 -17.86 14.24 -27.40
CA PRO A 385 -16.48 14.65 -27.62
C PRO A 385 -16.23 16.08 -27.16
N GLY A 386 -15.14 16.30 -26.43
CA GLY A 386 -14.72 17.61 -25.95
C GLY A 386 -15.56 18.20 -24.80
N ARG A 387 -16.64 17.53 -24.38
CA ARG A 387 -17.43 17.97 -23.22
C ARG A 387 -16.80 17.41 -21.93
N PRO A 388 -16.55 18.22 -20.89
CA PRO A 388 -16.08 17.71 -19.61
C PRO A 388 -17.11 16.79 -18.96
N ILE A 389 -16.67 15.61 -18.51
CA ILE A 389 -17.50 14.60 -17.85
C ILE A 389 -16.86 14.28 -16.50
N GLU A 390 -17.61 14.39 -15.40
CA GLU A 390 -17.15 13.88 -14.11
C GLU A 390 -17.97 12.68 -13.65
N MET A 391 -17.46 11.98 -12.65
CA MET A 391 -18.14 10.87 -12.03
C MET A 391 -18.44 11.19 -10.56
N GLY A 392 -19.72 11.19 -10.23
CA GLY A 392 -20.20 11.28 -8.86
C GLY A 392 -20.32 9.91 -8.21
N PHE A 393 -21.00 9.88 -7.08
CA PHE A 393 -21.27 8.68 -6.28
C PHE A 393 -22.69 8.76 -5.73
N GLY A 394 -23.30 7.60 -5.48
CA GLY A 394 -24.64 7.51 -4.93
C GLY A 394 -24.67 7.00 -3.49
N LYS A 395 -25.78 6.37 -3.10
CA LYS A 395 -26.09 6.02 -1.71
C LYS A 395 -25.53 4.65 -1.29
N ASP A 396 -25.57 3.67 -2.17
CA ASP A 396 -25.14 2.31 -1.87
C ASP A 396 -23.61 2.19 -1.90
N VAL A 397 -23.03 2.10 -0.70
CA VAL A 397 -21.58 1.93 -0.49
C VAL A 397 -21.09 0.50 -0.65
N ALA A 398 -21.98 -0.50 -0.71
CA ALA A 398 -21.60 -1.91 -0.70
C ALA A 398 -21.29 -2.42 -2.12
N GLU A 399 -22.21 -2.18 -3.06
CA GLU A 399 -22.10 -2.67 -4.43
C GLU A 399 -22.02 -1.54 -5.45
N ARG A 400 -22.98 -0.61 -5.51
CA ARG A 400 -23.01 0.43 -6.56
C ARG A 400 -21.86 1.41 -6.46
N TYR A 401 -21.38 1.77 -5.27
CA TYR A 401 -20.19 2.62 -5.13
C TYR A 401 -18.97 2.07 -5.88
N ARG A 402 -18.87 0.75 -6.08
CA ARG A 402 -17.74 0.14 -6.80
C ARG A 402 -17.69 0.49 -8.28
N VAL A 403 -18.80 0.87 -8.92
CA VAL A 403 -18.75 1.36 -10.32
C VAL A 403 -17.90 2.64 -10.40
N THR A 404 -17.82 3.40 -9.30
CA THR A 404 -17.01 4.62 -9.23
C THR A 404 -15.50 4.34 -9.24
N PHE A 405 -15.10 3.08 -9.09
CA PHE A 405 -13.69 2.68 -9.19
C PHE A 405 -13.16 2.84 -10.62
N LEU A 406 -14.03 3.02 -11.61
CA LEU A 406 -13.68 3.30 -13.00
C LEU A 406 -13.43 4.79 -13.28
N LYS A 407 -13.62 5.68 -12.29
CA LYS A 407 -13.30 7.11 -12.39
C LYS A 407 -11.93 7.44 -13.02
N PRO A 408 -10.83 6.67 -12.80
CA PRO A 408 -9.55 6.96 -13.42
C PRO A 408 -9.61 6.94 -14.95
N MET A 409 -10.54 6.21 -15.58
CA MET A 409 -10.73 6.25 -17.04
C MET A 409 -11.04 7.66 -17.54
N LEU A 410 -11.93 8.38 -16.84
CA LEU A 410 -12.24 9.78 -17.18
C LEU A 410 -11.00 10.67 -17.03
N ALA A 411 -10.25 10.49 -15.94
CA ALA A 411 -9.01 11.24 -15.72
C ALA A 411 -7.96 10.99 -16.81
N TYR A 412 -7.81 9.73 -17.23
CA TYR A 412 -6.90 9.33 -18.31
C TYR A 412 -7.28 9.98 -19.65
N ALA A 413 -8.59 10.13 -19.90
CA ALA A 413 -9.12 10.84 -21.06
C ALA A 413 -9.07 12.39 -20.93
N GLY A 414 -8.50 12.93 -19.85
CA GLY A 414 -8.32 14.37 -19.65
C GLY A 414 -9.53 15.09 -19.05
N HIS A 415 -10.55 14.34 -18.60
CA HIS A 415 -11.68 14.94 -17.90
C HIS A 415 -11.32 15.31 -16.45
N PRO A 416 -12.00 16.31 -15.86
CA PRO A 416 -11.73 16.75 -14.50
C PRO A 416 -12.03 15.65 -13.46
N VAL A 417 -11.37 15.74 -12.30
CA VAL A 417 -11.71 14.95 -11.11
C VAL A 417 -11.68 15.88 -9.92
N THR A 418 -12.86 16.39 -9.57
CA THR A 418 -13.02 17.37 -8.49
C THR A 418 -13.69 16.78 -7.26
N PHE A 419 -14.47 15.71 -7.38
CA PHE A 419 -15.09 15.04 -6.22
C PHE A 419 -14.55 13.64 -6.00
N ASP A 420 -14.35 13.27 -4.74
CA ASP A 420 -13.97 11.93 -4.33
C ASP A 420 -14.60 11.61 -2.98
N GLY A 421 -15.59 10.72 -2.99
CA GLY A 421 -16.42 10.46 -1.81
C GLY A 421 -15.60 10.16 -0.57
N TRP A 422 -14.51 9.38 -0.70
CA TRP A 422 -13.62 9.10 0.43
C TRP A 422 -12.87 10.34 0.91
N SER A 423 -12.28 11.12 -0.01
CA SER A 423 -11.56 12.36 0.34
C SER A 423 -12.50 13.40 0.99
N ASP A 424 -13.72 13.54 0.48
CA ASP A 424 -14.74 14.44 1.04
C ASP A 424 -15.22 13.96 2.43
N MET A 425 -15.38 12.64 2.60
CA MET A 425 -15.75 12.05 3.89
C MET A 425 -14.64 12.22 4.94
N GLU A 426 -13.37 12.05 4.55
CA GLU A 426 -12.24 12.33 5.44
C GLU A 426 -12.15 13.83 5.77
N ALA A 427 -12.43 14.73 4.81
CA ALA A 427 -12.47 16.17 5.05
C ALA A 427 -13.53 16.55 6.10
N ASP A 428 -14.75 15.99 5.99
CA ASP A 428 -15.80 16.16 7.01
C ASP A 428 -15.35 15.62 8.38
N PHE A 429 -14.75 14.44 8.39
CA PHE A 429 -14.30 13.80 9.63
C PHE A 429 -13.28 14.67 10.39
N ILE A 430 -12.37 15.34 9.68
CA ILE A 430 -11.40 16.27 10.28
C ILE A 430 -11.98 17.68 10.53
N GLY A 431 -13.30 17.86 10.37
CA GLY A 431 -14.02 19.09 10.66
C GLY A 431 -13.84 20.20 9.61
N ARG A 432 -13.54 19.85 8.36
CA ARG A 432 -13.54 20.83 7.27
C ARG A 432 -14.96 21.04 6.75
N PRO A 433 -15.41 22.29 6.56
CA PRO A 433 -16.68 22.55 5.91
C PRO A 433 -16.63 22.16 4.42
N PRO A 434 -17.80 22.00 3.78
CA PRO A 434 -17.89 21.90 2.33
C PRO A 434 -17.16 23.05 1.62
N SER A 435 -16.45 22.74 0.53
CA SER A 435 -15.68 23.72 -0.23
C SER A 435 -16.59 24.66 -1.00
N ALA A 436 -16.46 25.97 -0.74
CA ALA A 436 -17.18 27.01 -1.47
C ALA A 436 -16.86 26.96 -2.97
N ALA A 437 -15.60 26.78 -3.35
CA ALA A 437 -15.18 26.69 -4.75
C ALA A 437 -15.80 25.48 -5.48
N ARG A 438 -16.04 24.37 -4.78
CA ARG A 438 -16.77 23.22 -5.35
C ARG A 438 -18.26 23.49 -5.51
N LEU A 439 -18.87 24.17 -4.55
CA LEU A 439 -20.27 24.58 -4.64
C LEU A 439 -20.47 25.52 -5.83
N GLU A 440 -19.61 26.52 -5.98
CA GLU A 440 -19.60 27.45 -7.12
C GLU A 440 -19.46 26.71 -8.46
N ARG A 441 -18.52 25.76 -8.57
CA ARG A 441 -18.39 24.92 -9.78
C ARG A 441 -19.64 24.13 -10.14
N LEU A 442 -20.35 23.59 -9.15
CA LEU A 442 -21.63 22.92 -9.37
C LEU A 442 -22.73 23.92 -9.74
N GLN A 443 -22.72 25.13 -9.17
CA GLN A 443 -23.66 26.20 -9.48
C GLN A 443 -23.51 26.68 -10.94
N ASP A 444 -22.27 26.89 -11.36
CA ASP A 444 -21.87 27.41 -12.68
C ASP A 444 -21.86 26.33 -13.75
N CYS A 445 -22.16 25.09 -13.39
CA CYS A 445 -22.08 23.95 -14.28
C CYS A 445 -20.72 23.79 -14.99
N ALA A 446 -19.63 24.05 -14.27
CA ALA A 446 -18.27 23.95 -14.81
C ALA A 446 -17.97 22.57 -15.43
N THR A 447 -18.65 21.54 -14.90
CA THR A 447 -18.75 20.21 -15.53
C THR A 447 -20.18 20.02 -16.04
N PRO A 448 -20.43 20.03 -17.36
CA PRO A 448 -21.78 19.94 -17.90
C PRO A 448 -22.38 18.55 -17.81
N LEU A 449 -21.56 17.49 -17.74
CA LEU A 449 -21.99 16.09 -17.77
C LEU A 449 -21.48 15.32 -16.55
N TRP A 450 -22.35 14.52 -15.93
CA TRP A 450 -22.02 13.69 -14.79
C TRP A 450 -22.49 12.26 -14.97
N LEU A 451 -21.60 11.32 -14.68
CA LEU A 451 -21.92 9.91 -14.52
C LEU A 451 -22.21 9.64 -13.05
N ILE A 452 -23.44 9.27 -12.73
CA ILE A 452 -23.87 8.86 -11.39
C ILE A 452 -24.22 7.37 -11.45
N PRO A 453 -23.88 6.54 -10.45
CA PRO A 453 -24.30 5.13 -10.46
C PRO A 453 -25.80 4.99 -10.74
N ALA A 454 -26.16 4.10 -11.68
CA ALA A 454 -27.50 4.02 -12.25
C ALA A 454 -28.58 3.87 -11.16
N GLY A 455 -29.66 4.65 -11.24
CA GLY A 455 -30.77 4.62 -10.30
C GLY A 455 -30.43 5.07 -8.87
N GLU A 456 -29.26 5.69 -8.64
CA GLU A 456 -28.90 6.24 -7.33
C GLU A 456 -29.14 7.75 -7.23
N GLU A 457 -29.32 8.21 -6.00
CA GLU A 457 -29.35 9.64 -5.68
C GLU A 457 -27.93 10.22 -5.75
N PRO A 458 -27.67 11.26 -6.57
CA PRO A 458 -26.34 11.88 -6.66
C PRO A 458 -25.89 12.46 -5.30
N PHE A 459 -24.62 12.25 -4.95
CA PHE A 459 -24.00 12.79 -3.72
C PHE A 459 -24.75 12.38 -2.44
N ALA A 460 -25.22 11.14 -2.37
CA ALA A 460 -25.97 10.61 -1.23
C ALA A 460 -25.20 9.56 -0.41
N MET A 461 -23.87 9.51 -0.57
CA MET A 461 -23.04 8.51 0.10
C MET A 461 -23.01 8.76 1.61
N PRO A 462 -23.37 7.77 2.46
CA PRO A 462 -23.30 7.92 3.90
C PRO A 462 -21.86 7.99 4.41
N SER A 463 -21.63 8.79 5.47
CA SER A 463 -20.35 8.81 6.18
C SER A 463 -20.16 7.54 7.00
N VAL A 464 -19.01 6.86 6.83
CA VAL A 464 -18.63 5.72 7.69
C VAL A 464 -18.04 6.15 9.03
N PHE A 465 -17.69 7.44 9.18
CA PHE A 465 -17.02 7.96 10.38
C PHE A 465 -17.96 8.68 11.35
N SER A 466 -18.87 9.51 10.82
CA SER A 466 -19.60 10.51 11.61
C SER A 466 -21.12 10.31 11.59
N GLY A 467 -21.64 9.44 10.72
CA GLY A 467 -23.09 9.30 10.47
C GLY A 467 -23.77 10.56 9.92
N ARG A 468 -23.00 11.66 9.72
CA ARG A 468 -23.48 12.92 9.17
C ARG A 468 -23.63 12.84 7.66
N ASP A 469 -24.58 13.61 7.15
CA ASP A 469 -24.76 13.83 5.72
C ASP A 469 -23.85 14.96 5.22
N PHE A 470 -22.56 14.65 5.12
CA PHE A 470 -21.51 15.59 4.75
C PHE A 470 -21.63 16.12 3.31
N LEU A 471 -22.49 15.50 2.49
CA LEU A 471 -22.68 15.84 1.09
C LEU A 471 -23.96 16.65 0.85
N ALA A 472 -24.80 16.88 1.87
CA ALA A 472 -26.07 17.58 1.71
C ALA A 472 -25.94 18.92 0.95
N PRO A 473 -24.94 19.78 1.21
CA PRO A 473 -24.80 21.05 0.48
C PRO A 473 -24.51 20.85 -1.01
N TYR A 474 -23.60 19.93 -1.36
CA TYR A 474 -23.31 19.61 -2.76
C TYR A 474 -24.53 19.01 -3.47
N ARG A 475 -25.24 18.11 -2.78
CA ARG A 475 -26.43 17.45 -3.31
C ARG A 475 -27.56 18.43 -3.59
N ALA A 476 -27.77 19.40 -2.71
CA ALA A 476 -28.78 20.45 -2.89
C ALA A 476 -28.50 21.28 -4.16
N VAL A 477 -27.26 21.76 -4.32
CA VAL A 477 -26.84 22.50 -5.52
C VAL A 477 -26.96 21.64 -6.77
N PHE A 478 -26.48 20.40 -6.72
CA PHE A 478 -26.53 19.50 -7.86
C PHE A 478 -27.97 19.27 -8.35
N ARG A 479 -28.92 19.02 -7.43
CA ARG A 479 -30.33 18.86 -7.78
C ARG A 479 -30.99 20.12 -8.35
N ALA A 480 -30.52 21.30 -7.96
CA ALA A 480 -31.03 22.56 -8.48
C ALA A 480 -30.54 22.81 -9.92
N ARG A 481 -29.31 22.40 -10.24
CA ARG A 481 -28.63 22.76 -11.50
C ARG A 481 -28.55 21.65 -12.53
N TYR A 482 -28.71 20.39 -12.12
CA TYR A 482 -28.61 19.23 -12.99
C TYR A 482 -29.93 18.46 -13.04
N GLU A 483 -30.14 17.77 -14.15
CA GLU A 483 -31.22 16.82 -14.33
C GLU A 483 -30.72 15.54 -14.99
N ARG A 484 -31.37 14.43 -14.67
CA ARG A 484 -31.08 13.15 -15.33
C ARG A 484 -31.61 13.20 -16.76
N ARG A 485 -30.73 13.03 -17.73
CA ARG A 485 -31.09 13.00 -19.16
C ARG A 485 -31.31 11.59 -19.68
N GLN A 486 -30.45 10.67 -19.30
CA GLN A 486 -30.45 9.30 -19.81
C GLN A 486 -30.13 8.33 -18.68
N GLY A 487 -30.85 7.21 -18.63
CA GLY A 487 -30.51 6.08 -17.76
C GLY A 487 -29.69 5.04 -18.53
N GLY A 488 -28.63 4.55 -17.91
CA GLY A 488 -27.81 3.44 -18.41
C GLY A 488 -27.93 2.20 -17.54
N GLN A 489 -27.15 1.17 -17.85
CA GLN A 489 -27.12 -0.06 -17.06
C GLN A 489 -26.31 0.15 -15.77
N TYR A 490 -25.16 0.81 -15.89
CA TYR A 490 -24.25 1.06 -14.77
C TYR A 490 -24.24 2.52 -14.33
N PHE A 491 -24.50 3.46 -15.25
CA PHE A 491 -24.51 4.89 -14.95
C PHE A 491 -25.76 5.59 -15.49
N ASP A 492 -26.33 6.48 -14.68
CA ASP A 492 -27.25 7.52 -15.15
C ASP A 492 -26.44 8.74 -15.58
N LEU A 493 -26.72 9.26 -16.78
CA LEU A 493 -26.13 10.49 -17.30
C LEU A 493 -26.97 11.69 -16.84
N TRP A 494 -26.32 12.60 -16.13
CA TRP A 494 -26.87 13.86 -15.67
C TRP A 494 -26.25 15.01 -16.45
N GLU A 495 -27.08 15.98 -16.81
CA GLU A 495 -26.65 17.16 -17.57
C GLU A 495 -27.09 18.44 -16.86
N CYS A 496 -26.28 19.49 -17.00
CA CYS A 496 -26.65 20.82 -16.52
C CYS A 496 -27.93 21.30 -17.23
N ARG A 497 -28.86 21.88 -16.47
CA ARG A 497 -30.06 22.52 -17.00
C ARG A 497 -29.69 23.78 -17.79
N PRO A 498 -30.32 24.01 -18.95
CA PRO A 498 -30.22 25.29 -19.64
C PRO A 498 -30.58 26.43 -18.68
N VAL A 499 -29.80 27.50 -18.68
CA VAL A 499 -30.22 28.74 -18.01
C VAL A 499 -31.36 29.30 -18.87
N GLY A 500 -32.58 29.28 -18.31
CA GLY A 500 -33.79 29.76 -18.98
C GLY A 500 -33.83 31.27 -19.11
#